data_AF-A0A0F8XL92-F1
#
_entry.id   AF-A0A0F8XL92-F1
#
_cell.length_a   1.000
_cell.length_b   1.000
_cell.length_c   1.000
_cell.angle_alpha   90.00
_cell.angle_beta   90.00
_cell.angle_gamma   90.00
#
_symmetry.space_group_name_H-M   'P 1'
#
loop_
_entity.id
_entity.type
_entity.pdbx_description
1 polymer ?
#
loop_
_entity_poly.entity_id
_entity_poly.type
_entity_poly.pdbx_seq_one_letter_code
_entity_poly.pdbx_strand_id
1 'polypeptide(L)'
;MRTKLFLAFLTVIITALISNLIFEHLIIRDFDDYSMGMREDRLYWVLASVEGSHSDGSWNTATLSHILQWGTILGLDLKVIDTEGGELLATGTMLKDVSTTMLRRIESLVVLDSASGEFEEYPLFVEGEEIGALMVRELQIRGGYDEKEKVFKRRGRDFLMISLVSVINAFPSSPSNSFVFSSWL
;
A
#
# COMPACT_ATOMS: atom_id res chain seq x y z
N MET A 1 18.93 47.91 -15.84
CA MET A 1 19.34 46.49 -15.97
C MET A 1 19.17 45.68 -14.69
N ARG A 2 19.60 46.19 -13.51
CA ARG A 2 19.52 45.47 -12.23
C ARG A 2 18.11 44.98 -11.84
N THR A 3 17.06 45.79 -12.02
CA THR A 3 15.67 45.40 -11.72
C THR A 3 15.12 44.30 -12.61
N LYS A 4 15.50 44.28 -13.90
CA LYS A 4 15.07 43.22 -14.84
C LYS A 4 15.69 41.87 -14.49
N LEU A 5 16.99 41.87 -14.13
CA LEU A 5 17.68 40.66 -13.66
C LEU A 5 17.09 40.16 -12.34
N PHE A 6 16.85 41.05 -11.37
CA PHE A 6 16.21 40.70 -10.11
C PHE A 6 14.83 40.08 -10.32
N LEU A 7 14.00 40.68 -11.18
CA LEU A 7 12.68 40.15 -11.48
C LEU A 7 12.75 38.77 -12.13
N ALA A 8 13.69 38.56 -13.07
CA ALA A 8 13.89 37.26 -13.70
C ALA A 8 14.29 36.17 -12.68
N PHE A 9 15.21 36.47 -11.76
CA PHE A 9 15.57 35.54 -10.68
C PHE A 9 14.40 35.27 -9.74
N LEU A 10 13.63 36.30 -9.37
CA LEU A 10 12.45 36.14 -8.53
C LEU A 10 11.41 35.23 -9.18
N THR A 11 11.17 35.39 -10.50
CA THR A 11 10.28 34.51 -11.24
C THR A 11 10.74 33.06 -11.19
N VAL A 12 12.03 32.79 -11.44
CA VAL A 12 12.58 31.43 -11.38
C VAL A 12 12.41 30.82 -9.99
N ILE A 13 12.64 31.59 -8.92
CA ILE A 13 12.46 31.12 -7.54
C ILE A 13 10.99 30.77 -7.29
N ILE A 14 10.06 31.68 -7.62
CA ILE A 14 8.62 31.45 -7.42
C ILE A 14 8.17 30.21 -8.21
N THR A 15 8.61 30.06 -9.45
CA THR A 15 8.32 28.88 -10.27
C THR A 15 8.87 27.61 -9.61
N ALA A 16 10.11 27.62 -9.12
CA ALA A 16 10.69 26.46 -8.44
C ALA A 16 9.92 26.08 -7.16
N LEU A 17 9.52 27.07 -6.34
CA LEU A 17 8.74 26.85 -5.12
C LEU A 17 7.36 26.25 -5.44
N ILE A 18 6.66 26.81 -6.44
CA ILE A 18 5.34 26.31 -6.87
C ILE A 18 5.48 24.88 -7.42
N SER A 19 6.47 24.62 -8.27
CA SER A 19 6.72 23.29 -8.80
C SER A 19 6.94 22.26 -7.70
N ASN A 20 7.70 22.60 -6.64
CA ASN A 20 7.95 21.68 -5.54
C ASN A 20 6.67 21.29 -4.79
N LEU A 21 5.77 22.24 -4.55
CA LEU A 21 4.47 21.99 -3.90
C LEU A 21 3.56 21.14 -4.79
N ILE A 22 3.55 21.39 -6.10
CA ILE A 22 2.80 20.58 -7.06
C ILE A 22 3.34 19.15 -7.07
N PHE A 23 4.67 18.98 -7.10
CA PHE A 23 5.28 17.65 -7.07
C PHE A 23 4.96 16.89 -5.78
N GLU A 24 4.99 17.54 -4.62
CA GLU A 24 4.56 16.92 -3.36
C GLU A 24 3.16 16.34 -3.47
N HIS A 25 2.22 17.17 -3.93
CA HIS A 25 0.82 16.78 -4.04
C HIS A 25 0.63 15.61 -5.01
N LEU A 26 1.26 15.67 -6.19
CA LEU A 26 1.17 14.60 -7.18
C LEU A 26 1.77 13.29 -6.70
N ILE A 27 2.98 13.32 -6.10
CA ILE A 27 3.65 12.11 -5.60
C ILE A 27 2.85 11.43 -4.51
N ILE A 28 2.29 12.20 -3.56
CA ILE A 28 1.48 11.63 -2.48
C ILE A 28 0.21 11.02 -3.05
N ARG A 29 -0.49 11.70 -3.97
CA ARG A 29 -1.71 11.19 -4.57
C ARG A 29 -1.46 9.91 -5.37
N ASP A 30 -0.46 9.91 -6.24
CA ASP A 30 -0.13 8.74 -7.06
C ASP A 30 0.32 7.55 -6.18
N PHE A 31 0.98 7.82 -5.05
CA PHE A 31 1.33 6.79 -4.08
C PHE A 31 0.09 6.19 -3.38
N ASP A 32 -0.92 7.01 -3.09
CA ASP A 32 -2.17 6.55 -2.47
C ASP A 32 -2.94 5.65 -3.42
N ASP A 33 -3.09 6.08 -4.67
CA ASP A 33 -3.72 5.29 -5.72
C ASP A 33 -2.97 3.96 -5.94
N TYR A 34 -1.63 3.98 -5.95
CA TYR A 34 -0.81 2.77 -6.02
C TYR A 34 -1.00 1.86 -4.80
N SER A 35 -1.03 2.40 -3.58
CA SER A 35 -1.22 1.63 -2.34
C SER A 35 -2.59 0.95 -2.32
N MET A 36 -3.63 1.67 -2.75
CA MET A 36 -4.99 1.14 -2.90
C MET A 36 -5.04 0.03 -3.96
N GLY A 37 -4.48 0.26 -5.15
CA GLY A 37 -4.43 -0.76 -6.20
C GLY A 37 -3.70 -2.03 -5.75
N MET A 38 -2.60 -1.88 -5.01
CA MET A 38 -1.90 -3.04 -4.43
C MET A 38 -2.71 -3.81 -3.38
N ARG A 39 -3.68 -3.18 -2.69
CA ARG A 39 -4.61 -3.89 -1.78
C ARG A 39 -5.63 -4.67 -2.59
N GLU A 40 -6.21 -4.03 -3.60
CA GLU A 40 -7.18 -4.61 -4.52
C GLU A 40 -6.59 -5.82 -5.28
N ASP A 41 -5.39 -5.70 -5.82
CA ASP A 41 -4.69 -6.80 -6.51
C ASP A 41 -4.51 -8.05 -5.62
N ARG A 42 -4.23 -7.86 -4.32
CA ARG A 42 -4.11 -8.98 -3.37
C ARG A 42 -5.44 -9.68 -3.16
N LEU A 43 -6.52 -8.91 -3.01
CA LEU A 43 -7.86 -9.44 -2.88
C LEU A 43 -8.27 -10.24 -4.13
N TYR A 44 -8.10 -9.66 -5.32
CA TYR A 44 -8.42 -10.35 -6.57
C TYR A 44 -7.59 -11.61 -6.78
N TRP A 45 -6.31 -11.59 -6.39
CA TRP A 45 -5.49 -12.80 -6.43
C TRP A 45 -6.03 -13.91 -5.54
N VAL A 46 -6.48 -13.58 -4.32
CA VAL A 46 -7.15 -14.54 -3.43
C VAL A 46 -8.47 -15.01 -4.04
N LEU A 47 -9.31 -14.09 -4.52
CA LEU A 47 -10.61 -14.39 -5.12
C LEU A 47 -10.47 -15.39 -6.27
N ALA A 48 -9.62 -15.09 -7.25
CA ALA A 48 -9.36 -15.96 -8.39
C ALA A 48 -8.77 -17.31 -7.98
N SER A 49 -7.97 -17.34 -6.91
CA SER A 49 -7.43 -18.59 -6.38
C SER A 49 -8.53 -19.44 -5.73
N VAL A 50 -9.45 -18.82 -4.98
CA VAL A 50 -10.61 -19.50 -4.39
C VAL A 50 -11.51 -20.05 -5.47
N GLU A 51 -11.87 -19.25 -6.49
CA GLU A 51 -12.66 -19.70 -7.65
C GLU A 51 -11.98 -20.88 -8.36
N GLY A 52 -10.67 -20.78 -8.60
CA GLY A 52 -9.88 -21.86 -9.19
C GLY A 52 -9.73 -23.12 -8.32
N SER A 53 -10.08 -23.07 -7.03
CA SER A 53 -10.11 -24.24 -6.15
C SER A 53 -11.39 -25.07 -6.28
N HIS A 54 -12.41 -24.51 -6.94
CA HIS A 54 -13.64 -25.21 -7.27
C HIS A 54 -13.49 -25.89 -8.64
N SER A 55 -13.54 -27.22 -8.63
CA SER A 55 -13.34 -28.05 -9.83
C SER A 55 -14.31 -29.22 -9.83
N ASP A 56 -14.82 -29.59 -11.00
CA ASP A 56 -15.75 -30.71 -11.18
C ASP A 56 -17.00 -30.63 -10.27
N GLY A 57 -17.50 -29.41 -10.03
CA GLY A 57 -18.68 -29.17 -9.18
C GLY A 57 -18.44 -29.38 -7.69
N SER A 58 -17.17 -29.38 -7.24
CA SER A 58 -16.82 -29.59 -5.84
C SER A 58 -15.68 -28.69 -5.37
N TRP A 59 -15.73 -28.32 -4.09
CA TRP A 59 -14.68 -27.56 -3.42
C TRP A 59 -13.51 -28.46 -3.04
N ASN A 60 -12.31 -28.14 -3.52
CA ASN A 60 -11.10 -28.77 -3.03
C ASN A 60 -10.65 -28.14 -1.70
N THR A 61 -11.08 -28.74 -0.59
CA THR A 61 -10.85 -28.22 0.76
C THR A 61 -9.36 -28.09 1.13
N ALA A 62 -8.50 -28.96 0.60
CA ALA A 62 -7.06 -28.87 0.83
C ALA A 62 -6.46 -27.63 0.15
N THR A 63 -6.82 -27.40 -1.11
CA THR A 63 -6.42 -26.20 -1.86
C THR A 63 -6.98 -24.94 -1.21
N LEU A 64 -8.27 -24.95 -0.83
CA LEU A 64 -8.94 -23.84 -0.17
C LEU A 64 -8.24 -23.46 1.14
N SER A 65 -7.87 -24.44 1.96
CA SER A 65 -7.11 -24.22 3.20
C SER A 65 -5.77 -23.53 2.93
N HIS A 66 -5.03 -23.96 1.91
CA HIS A 66 -3.78 -23.31 1.51
C HIS A 66 -3.99 -21.88 1.01
N ILE A 67 -5.07 -21.61 0.27
CA ILE A 67 -5.39 -20.26 -0.20
C ILE A 67 -5.72 -19.36 0.99
N LEU A 68 -6.52 -19.82 1.94
CA LEU A 68 -6.85 -19.06 3.16
C LEU A 68 -5.60 -18.79 4.01
N GLN A 69 -4.67 -19.74 4.09
CA GLN A 69 -3.37 -19.53 4.76
C GLN A 69 -2.59 -18.37 4.12
N TRP A 70 -2.47 -18.37 2.78
CA TRP A 70 -1.78 -17.30 2.06
C TRP A 70 -2.51 -15.97 2.16
N GLY A 71 -3.84 -15.97 2.01
CA GLY A 71 -4.66 -14.78 2.22
C GLY A 71 -4.48 -14.17 3.61
N THR A 72 -4.40 -15.02 4.65
CA THR A 72 -4.09 -14.57 6.00
C THR A 72 -2.72 -13.90 6.08
N ILE A 73 -1.68 -14.50 5.48
CA ILE A 73 -0.33 -13.92 5.42
C ILE A 73 -0.33 -12.57 4.67
N LEU A 74 -1.19 -12.40 3.67
CA LEU A 74 -1.37 -11.16 2.92
C LEU A 74 -2.16 -10.09 3.69
N GLY A 75 -2.59 -10.39 4.92
CA GLY A 75 -3.32 -9.47 5.79
C GLY A 75 -4.82 -9.48 5.56
N LEU A 76 -5.40 -10.62 5.16
CA LEU A 76 -6.85 -10.79 4.99
C LEU A 76 -7.38 -11.86 5.93
N ASP A 77 -8.46 -11.56 6.64
CA ASP A 77 -9.26 -12.57 7.32
C ASP A 77 -10.41 -12.97 6.41
N LEU A 78 -10.53 -14.27 6.16
CA LEU A 78 -11.29 -14.83 5.07
C LEU A 78 -12.28 -15.86 5.60
N LYS A 79 -13.46 -15.87 4.99
CA LYS A 79 -14.46 -16.91 5.19
C LYS A 79 -15.14 -17.21 3.86
N VAL A 80 -15.22 -18.49 3.52
CA VAL A 80 -15.84 -18.97 2.28
C VAL A 80 -17.20 -19.55 2.64
N ILE A 81 -18.22 -19.06 1.94
CA ILE A 81 -19.62 -19.46 2.09
C ILE A 81 -20.08 -20.09 0.79
N ASP A 82 -20.78 -21.22 0.88
CA ASP A 82 -21.45 -21.87 -0.26
C ASP A 82 -22.74 -21.13 -0.66
N THR A 83 -23.28 -21.45 -1.84
CA THR A 83 -24.59 -20.99 -2.34
C THR A 83 -25.75 -21.21 -1.37
N GLU A 84 -25.68 -22.25 -0.51
CA GLU A 84 -26.69 -22.54 0.51
C GLU A 84 -26.53 -21.69 1.79
N GLY A 85 -25.52 -20.81 1.86
CA GLY A 85 -25.19 -20.01 3.04
C GLY A 85 -24.38 -20.78 4.09
N GLY A 86 -23.93 -22.00 3.77
CA GLY A 86 -23.08 -22.82 4.63
C GLY A 86 -21.64 -22.31 4.67
N GLU A 87 -21.05 -22.17 5.86
CA GLU A 87 -19.62 -21.88 5.99
C GLU A 87 -18.80 -23.12 5.63
N LEU A 88 -18.01 -23.04 4.56
CA LEU A 88 -17.14 -24.13 4.12
C LEU A 88 -15.81 -24.11 4.88
N LEU A 89 -15.19 -22.94 4.96
CA LEU A 89 -13.93 -22.75 5.66
C LEU A 89 -13.74 -21.29 6.06
N ALA A 90 -13.14 -21.06 7.23
CA ALA A 90 -12.79 -19.73 7.69
C ALA A 90 -11.35 -19.71 8.21
N THR A 91 -10.71 -18.55 8.19
CA THR A 91 -9.34 -18.39 8.71
C THR A 91 -9.25 -18.85 10.16
N GLY A 92 -10.24 -18.51 11.01
CA GLY A 92 -10.25 -18.91 12.42
C GLY A 92 -10.35 -20.42 12.67
N THR A 93 -11.03 -21.18 11.79
CA THR A 93 -11.10 -22.64 11.87
C THR A 93 -9.84 -23.27 11.27
N MET A 94 -9.40 -22.79 10.11
CA MET A 94 -8.16 -23.21 9.45
C MET A 94 -6.94 -23.04 10.35
N LEU A 95 -6.84 -21.93 11.10
CA LEU A 95 -5.70 -21.64 11.99
C LEU A 95 -5.52 -22.67 13.12
N LYS A 96 -6.56 -23.43 13.47
CA LYS A 96 -6.48 -24.49 14.50
C LYS A 96 -5.80 -25.76 13.98
N ASP A 97 -5.86 -25.99 12.67
CA ASP A 97 -5.37 -27.22 12.04
C ASP A 97 -3.96 -27.06 11.44
N VAL A 98 -3.41 -25.84 11.46
CA VAL A 98 -2.08 -25.56 10.94
C VAL A 98 -1.00 -26.00 11.93
N SER A 99 0.17 -26.38 11.39
CA SER A 99 1.33 -26.67 12.24
C SER A 99 1.72 -25.48 13.11
N THR A 100 2.21 -25.76 14.33
CA THR A 100 2.69 -24.74 15.27
C THR A 100 3.79 -23.83 14.68
N THR A 101 4.61 -24.37 13.79
CA THR A 101 5.65 -23.61 13.09
C THR A 101 5.04 -22.59 12.13
N MET A 102 3.99 -22.97 11.41
CA MET A 102 3.31 -22.07 10.47
C MET A 102 2.50 -21.01 11.22
N LEU A 103 1.76 -21.40 12.27
CA LEU A 103 1.04 -20.45 13.12
C LEU A 103 1.96 -19.35 13.66
N ARG A 104 3.13 -19.73 14.20
CA ARG A 104 4.12 -18.76 14.68
C ARG A 104 4.64 -17.83 13.57
N ARG A 105 4.73 -18.30 12.33
CA ARG A 105 5.11 -17.46 11.18
C ARG A 105 4.00 -16.46 10.85
N ILE A 106 2.75 -16.90 10.82
CA ILE A 106 1.59 -16.04 10.58
C ILE A 106 1.52 -14.96 11.67
N GLU A 107 1.59 -15.32 12.96
CA GLU A 107 1.57 -14.38 14.09
C GLU A 107 2.74 -13.39 14.09
N SER A 108 3.88 -13.76 13.49
CA SER A 108 5.03 -12.86 13.36
C SER A 108 4.80 -11.76 12.32
N LEU A 109 3.92 -12.02 11.34
CA LEU A 109 3.62 -11.12 10.23
C LEU A 109 2.31 -10.37 10.44
N VAL A 110 1.33 -10.97 11.10
CA VAL A 110 -0.06 -10.50 11.16
C VAL A 110 -0.54 -10.46 12.60
N VAL A 111 -1.30 -9.43 12.95
CA VAL A 111 -1.99 -9.34 14.23
C VAL A 111 -3.36 -10.01 14.07
N LEU A 112 -3.47 -11.28 14.45
CA LEU A 112 -4.70 -12.07 14.23
C LEU A 112 -5.93 -11.46 14.92
N ASP A 113 -5.76 -10.86 16.10
CA ASP A 113 -6.85 -10.23 16.86
C ASP A 113 -7.21 -8.81 16.37
N SER A 114 -6.58 -8.34 15.28
CA SER A 114 -6.81 -6.99 14.74
C SER A 114 -7.98 -6.91 13.76
N ALA A 115 -8.60 -8.05 13.43
CA ALA A 115 -9.81 -8.09 12.62
C ALA A 115 -10.88 -7.19 13.26
N SER A 116 -11.12 -6.04 12.64
CA SER A 116 -12.10 -5.06 13.10
C SER A 116 -12.93 -4.59 11.93
N GLY A 117 -14.26 -4.56 12.10
CA GLY A 117 -15.20 -4.25 11.03
C GLY A 117 -16.08 -5.44 10.65
N GLU A 118 -17.04 -5.15 9.78
CA GLU A 118 -17.90 -6.14 9.15
C GLU A 118 -17.15 -6.80 8.00
N PHE A 119 -17.55 -8.03 7.67
CA PHE A 119 -17.02 -8.68 6.48
C PHE A 119 -17.63 -8.02 5.24
N GLU A 120 -16.77 -7.71 4.28
CA GLU A 120 -17.17 -7.37 2.93
C GLU A 120 -17.40 -8.66 2.14
N GLU A 121 -18.50 -8.72 1.39
CA GLU A 121 -18.90 -9.90 0.64
C GLU A 121 -18.51 -9.75 -0.82
N TYR A 122 -17.79 -10.75 -1.33
CA TYR A 122 -17.38 -10.85 -2.73
C TYR A 122 -17.95 -12.13 -3.35
N PRO A 123 -18.90 -12.04 -4.30
CA PRO A 123 -19.46 -13.22 -4.93
C PRO A 123 -18.39 -13.97 -5.73
N LEU A 124 -18.47 -15.30 -5.72
CA LEU A 124 -17.53 -16.21 -6.39
C LEU A 124 -18.20 -16.83 -7.62
N PHE A 125 -17.50 -16.85 -8.74
CA PHE A 125 -18.03 -17.38 -10.00
C PHE A 125 -17.12 -18.43 -10.62
N VAL A 126 -17.73 -19.46 -11.22
CA VAL A 126 -17.05 -20.40 -12.12
C VAL A 126 -17.90 -20.54 -13.37
N GLU A 127 -17.30 -20.32 -14.54
CA GLU A 127 -17.97 -20.41 -15.86
C GLU A 127 -19.25 -19.54 -15.98
N GLY A 128 -19.38 -18.49 -15.16
CA GLY A 128 -20.53 -17.59 -15.15
C GLY A 128 -21.65 -18.00 -14.18
N GLU A 129 -21.50 -19.10 -13.45
CA GLU A 129 -22.41 -19.50 -12.38
C GLU A 129 -21.83 -19.08 -11.02
N GLU A 130 -22.70 -18.53 -10.15
CA GLU A 130 -22.34 -18.19 -8.78
C GLU A 130 -22.21 -19.47 -7.96
N ILE A 131 -21.05 -19.68 -7.36
CA ILE A 131 -20.72 -20.88 -6.57
C ILE A 131 -20.65 -20.60 -5.07
N GLY A 132 -20.84 -19.35 -4.66
CA GLY A 132 -20.81 -18.93 -3.26
C GLY A 132 -20.27 -17.52 -3.10
N ALA A 133 -19.78 -17.20 -1.91
CA ALA A 133 -19.22 -15.90 -1.58
C ALA A 133 -17.96 -16.00 -0.72
N LEU A 134 -17.01 -15.10 -0.98
CA LEU A 134 -15.84 -14.87 -0.15
C LEU A 134 -16.10 -13.65 0.73
N MET A 135 -16.21 -13.89 2.03
CA MET A 135 -16.25 -12.86 3.05
C MET A 135 -14.83 -12.45 3.39
N VAL A 136 -14.51 -11.16 3.26
CA VAL A 136 -13.18 -10.62 3.50
C VAL A 136 -13.24 -9.48 4.51
N ARG A 137 -12.27 -9.44 5.41
CA ARG A 137 -11.96 -8.25 6.20
C ARG A 137 -10.46 -8.09 6.33
N GLU A 138 -9.99 -6.86 6.46
CA GLU A 138 -8.56 -6.59 6.57
C GLU A 138 -8.02 -6.96 7.97
N LEU A 139 -6.81 -7.51 7.98
CA LEU A 139 -5.99 -7.72 9.16
C LEU A 139 -4.82 -6.74 9.15
N GLN A 140 -4.46 -6.25 10.33
CA GLN A 140 -3.23 -5.47 10.48
C GLN A 140 -2.01 -6.37 10.35
N ILE A 141 -1.14 -6.00 9.41
CA ILE A 141 0.18 -6.61 9.25
C ILE A 141 1.15 -5.89 10.21
N ARG A 142 1.93 -6.65 10.99
CA ARG A 142 2.98 -6.11 11.87
C ARG A 142 4.08 -5.46 11.05
N GLY A 143 4.40 -4.19 11.31
CA GLY A 143 5.31 -3.44 10.44
C GLY A 143 4.74 -3.24 9.03
N GLY A 144 3.42 -3.29 8.90
CA GLY A 144 2.68 -3.49 7.66
C GLY A 144 2.62 -2.30 6.73
N TYR A 145 1.83 -2.46 5.67
CA TYR A 145 1.66 -1.49 4.59
C TYR A 145 1.34 -0.09 5.10
N ASP A 146 0.43 0.05 6.06
CA ASP A 146 0.04 1.36 6.60
C ASP A 146 1.17 2.09 7.33
N GLU A 147 2.01 1.36 8.08
CA GLU A 147 3.16 1.97 8.76
C GLU A 147 4.23 2.38 7.75
N LYS A 148 4.49 1.53 6.75
CA LYS A 148 5.42 1.82 5.67
C LYS A 148 4.96 2.99 4.81
N GLU A 149 3.67 3.07 4.50
CA GLU A 149 3.02 4.16 3.79
C GLU A 149 3.16 5.48 4.56
N LYS A 150 2.85 5.47 5.87
CA LYS A 150 3.02 6.65 6.74
C LYS A 150 4.47 7.11 6.79
N VAL A 151 5.42 6.18 6.89
CA VAL A 151 6.86 6.50 6.90
C VAL A 151 7.31 7.05 5.55
N PHE A 152 6.86 6.47 4.44
CA PHE A 152 7.18 6.93 3.09
C PHE A 152 6.65 8.36 2.86
N LYS A 153 5.36 8.59 3.13
CA LYS A 153 4.74 9.93 3.04
C LYS A 153 5.48 10.97 3.87
N ARG A 154 5.83 10.63 5.12
CA ARG A 154 6.59 11.52 6.00
C ARG A 154 7.96 11.84 5.41
N ARG A 155 8.74 10.83 5.02
CA ARG A 155 10.09 11.03 4.46
C ARG A 155 10.07 11.78 3.13
N GLY A 156 9.07 11.53 2.29
CA GLY A 156 8.87 12.26 1.03
C GLY A 156 8.64 13.75 1.28
N ARG A 157 7.76 14.09 2.24
CA ARG A 157 7.55 15.48 2.66
C ARG A 157 8.81 16.10 3.26
N ASP A 158 9.52 15.38 4.12
CA ASP A 158 10.76 15.88 4.72
C ASP A 158 11.82 16.18 3.65
N PHE A 159 11.97 15.30 2.66
CA PHE A 159 12.86 15.51 1.51
C PHE A 159 12.48 16.77 0.71
N LEU A 160 11.19 16.95 0.40
CA LEU A 160 10.72 18.10 -0.36
C LEU A 160 10.89 19.41 0.42
N MET A 161 10.66 19.40 1.74
CA MET A 161 10.92 20.54 2.62
C MET A 161 12.42 20.89 2.69
N ILE A 162 13.30 19.89 2.81
CA ILE A 162 14.75 20.12 2.79
C ILE A 162 15.18 20.72 1.44
N SER A 163 14.66 20.19 0.33
CA SER A 163 14.96 20.73 -1.01
C SER A 163 14.50 22.19 -1.16
N LEU A 164 13.33 22.53 -0.61
CA LEU A 164 12.80 23.89 -0.59
C LEU A 164 13.73 24.84 0.18
N VAL A 165 14.14 24.43 1.38
CA VAL A 165 15.05 25.19 2.25
C VAL A 165 16.43 25.35 1.59
N SER A 166 16.93 24.33 0.89
CA SER A 166 18.18 24.43 0.13
C SER A 166 18.10 25.47 -0.98
N VAL A 167 16.99 25.54 -1.74
CA VAL A 167 16.80 26.57 -2.78
C VAL A 167 16.75 27.97 -2.18
N ILE A 168 16.12 28.14 -1.01
CA ILE A 168 16.07 29.42 -0.30
C ILE A 168 17.46 29.83 0.23
N ASN A 169 18.21 28.90 0.81
CA ASN A 169 19.54 29.16 1.38
C ASN A 169 20.66 29.27 0.35
N ALA A 170 20.45 28.82 -0.89
CA ALA A 170 21.42 28.95 -1.98
C ALA A 170 21.64 30.41 -2.43
N PHE A 171 20.86 31.37 -1.94
CA PHE A 171 21.06 32.80 -2.20
C PHE A 171 21.81 33.48 -1.04
N PRO A 172 23.05 33.95 -1.25
CA PRO A 172 23.81 34.64 -0.21
C PRO A 172 23.15 35.97 0.17
N SER A 173 22.92 36.18 1.46
CA SER A 173 22.32 37.39 2.05
C SER A 173 23.28 38.58 2.19
N SER A 174 24.40 38.62 1.46
CA SER A 174 25.31 39.77 1.46
C SER A 174 25.90 40.09 0.09
N PRO A 175 25.89 41.37 -0.35
CA PRO A 175 26.56 41.83 -1.57
C PRO A 175 28.07 42.08 -1.41
N SER A 176 28.74 41.60 -0.36
CA SER A 176 30.13 41.98 -0.04
C SER A 176 31.21 40.91 -0.18
N ASN A 177 30.94 39.72 -0.71
CA ASN A 177 32.01 38.75 -0.99
C ASN A 177 32.28 38.71 -2.49
N SER A 178 33.37 39.39 -2.87
CA SER A 178 34.05 39.23 -4.14
C SER A 178 34.24 37.73 -4.44
N PHE A 179 33.53 37.25 -5.46
CA PHE A 179 33.84 35.99 -6.12
C PHE A 179 35.28 36.06 -6.65
N VAL A 180 36.22 35.48 -5.91
CA VAL A 180 37.54 35.11 -6.44
C VAL A 180 37.37 33.73 -7.06
N PHE A 181 37.02 33.71 -8.36
CA PHE A 181 37.31 32.56 -9.21
C PHE A 181 38.81 32.66 -9.57
N SER A 182 39.68 32.08 -8.75
CA SER A 182 41.08 31.84 -9.14
C SER A 182 41.29 30.35 -9.41
N SER A 183 41.53 30.07 -10.70
CA SER A 183 42.43 29.03 -11.23
C SER A 183 42.20 27.57 -10.82
N TRP A 184 41.50 26.84 -11.70
CA TRP A 184 41.90 25.50 -12.13
C TRP A 184 42.05 25.50 -13.66
N LEU A 185 43.25 25.84 -14.11
CA LEU A 185 43.89 25.41 -15.35
C LEU A 185 45.39 25.34 -15.05
#